data_AF-A0A938IEB1-F1
#
_entry.id   AF-A0A938IEB1-F1
#
_cell.length_a   1.000
_cell.length_b   1.000
_cell.length_c   1.000
_cell.angle_alpha   90.00
_cell.angle_beta   90.00
_cell.angle_gamma   90.00
#
_symmetry.space_group_name_H-M   'P 1'
#
loop_
_entity.id
_entity.type
_entity.pdbx_description
1 polymer ?
#
loop_
_entity_poly.entity_id
_entity_poly.type
_entity_poly.pdbx_seq_one_letter_code
_entity_poly.pdbx_strand_id
1 'polypeptide(L)'
;MSAFGRARLVLAAVVLLACASCLAPPALIAADGVDLAARIRDMPAGSERVELRSDDGSMLRGVHVPAGPGAPLCVHLLGSSDTVASELFPHRTLLAQLCDLGVASLMVDYRGVGASGGERHVDHLARDAQAIWQLALHLVGGEEDRLALRCTSIGTVAAAQLLASGARPGGLVLIAPVLPDTVVARYARVEYGWFGPWLARALFRPVADVDVVAELARARRPVLVSASDEDRFLGAGERELLRDCVDALPQGRWLEAEGGHYFAALQGRGVPPAEVDFWLRTLGTRVDSAQRIEQWRSRLGEDAWQRIEQAPGGRERFEALAAQKASGDPRLFAAAVVSIPDVELARRLLWVLEGAPVMSRWYARLDLAGCIDAFSVGGDEVDVPLVTWVEALERTLSTRRSSSPPAVLEMDVGTLKTIAAGPFNGDAGRLKFNYEAGGEQGEIRIDLTRALAELRGCTDEETAAIVLLRLWLRILDRPERVRTLPEGSRVYEVWDGGAWLPYRSRAFGQRN
;
A
#
# COMPACT_ATOMS: atom_id res chain seq x y z
N MET A 1 53.27 18.36 19.68
CA MET A 1 52.29 18.19 18.56
C MET A 1 52.16 19.49 17.78
N SER A 2 52.51 19.46 16.49
CA SER A 2 52.44 20.63 15.60
C SER A 2 51.00 21.15 15.49
N ALA A 3 50.82 22.44 15.22
CA ALA A 3 49.51 23.05 14.98
C ALA A 3 48.74 22.31 13.86
N PHE A 4 49.48 21.78 12.88
CA PHE A 4 48.97 20.94 11.79
C PHE A 4 48.40 19.59 12.27
N GLY A 5 49.01 18.97 13.29
CA GLY A 5 48.52 17.73 13.89
C GLY A 5 47.25 17.92 14.72
N ARG A 6 47.12 19.07 15.41
CA ARG A 6 45.90 19.45 16.15
C ARG A 6 44.75 19.79 15.20
N ALA A 7 45.01 20.50 14.10
CA ALA A 7 44.00 20.80 13.09
C ALA A 7 43.44 19.53 12.42
N ARG A 8 44.29 18.52 12.13
CA ARG A 8 43.83 17.22 11.61
C ARG A 8 43.03 16.40 12.60
N LEU A 9 43.38 16.44 13.89
CA LEU A 9 42.62 15.76 14.95
C LEU A 9 41.26 16.43 15.18
N VAL A 10 41.21 17.76 15.16
CA VAL A 10 39.94 18.50 15.27
C VAL A 10 39.09 18.29 14.02
N LEU A 11 39.66 18.31 12.82
CA LEU A 11 38.93 18.01 11.59
C LEU A 11 38.43 16.56 11.57
N ALA A 12 39.23 15.60 12.01
CA ALA A 12 38.81 14.20 12.13
C ALA A 12 37.72 14.02 13.20
N ALA A 13 37.81 14.72 14.34
CA ALA A 13 36.77 14.70 15.37
C ALA A 13 35.49 15.39 14.92
N VAL A 14 35.58 16.50 14.18
CA VAL A 14 34.43 17.21 13.59
C VAL A 14 33.80 16.37 12.47
N VAL A 15 34.59 15.68 11.64
CA VAL A 15 34.07 14.74 10.65
C VAL A 15 33.44 13.52 11.33
N LEU A 16 34.03 12.98 12.41
CA LEU A 16 33.45 11.88 13.19
C LEU A 16 32.17 12.29 13.93
N LEU A 17 32.10 13.51 14.47
CA LEU A 17 30.91 14.07 15.12
C LEU A 17 29.82 14.42 14.11
N ALA A 18 30.19 14.97 12.95
CA ALA A 18 29.28 15.23 11.84
C ALA A 18 28.78 13.92 11.19
N CYS A 19 29.62 12.88 11.14
CA CYS A 19 29.18 11.53 10.78
C CYS A 19 28.27 10.97 11.88
N ALA A 20 28.58 11.11 13.17
CA ALA A 20 27.70 10.61 14.25
C ALA A 20 26.29 11.23 14.22
N SER A 21 26.14 12.49 13.82
CA SER A 21 24.84 13.12 13.56
C SER A 21 24.20 12.75 12.22
N CYS A 22 24.96 12.20 11.27
CA CYS A 22 24.48 11.57 10.03
C CYS A 22 24.26 10.04 10.14
N LEU A 23 24.50 9.47 11.33
CA LEU A 23 24.52 8.02 11.57
C LEU A 23 23.36 7.54 12.45
N ALA A 24 22.31 8.36 12.66
CA ALA A 24 21.01 7.81 13.05
C ALA A 24 20.49 6.88 11.93
N PRO A 25 19.98 5.67 12.22
CA PRO A 25 19.41 4.77 11.20
C PRO A 25 18.33 5.51 10.40
N PRO A 26 18.15 5.19 9.09
CA PRO A 26 17.60 6.08 8.07
C PRO A 26 16.34 6.72 8.56
N ALA A 27 16.51 8.00 8.79
CA ALA A 27 15.57 8.87 9.40
C ALA A 27 15.07 9.85 8.36
N LEU A 28 14.55 9.35 7.24
CA LEU A 28 14.05 10.24 6.18
C LEU A 28 12.64 10.68 6.56
N ILE A 29 12.44 12.01 6.58
CA ILE A 29 11.35 12.79 7.19
C ILE A 29 11.67 13.16 8.64
N ALA A 30 12.39 14.29 8.79
CA ALA A 30 12.45 15.04 10.03
C ALA A 30 11.08 15.64 10.35
N ALA A 31 10.85 15.95 11.62
CA ALA A 31 9.66 16.68 12.04
C ALA A 31 9.71 18.14 11.54
N ASP A 32 9.30 18.39 10.29
CA ASP A 32 9.29 19.73 9.72
C ASP A 32 7.96 20.05 9.03
N GLY A 33 7.17 20.93 9.65
CA GLY A 33 6.13 21.71 8.98
C GLY A 33 4.98 20.94 8.34
N VAL A 34 4.79 19.65 8.65
CA VAL A 34 3.76 18.85 8.00
C VAL A 34 2.37 19.23 8.51
N ASP A 35 1.50 19.69 7.61
CA ASP A 35 0.11 20.02 7.91
C ASP A 35 -0.73 18.74 8.04
N LEU A 36 -0.68 18.14 9.25
CA LEU A 36 -1.49 16.97 9.59
C LEU A 36 -2.99 17.26 9.43
N ALA A 37 -3.44 18.49 9.70
CA ALA A 37 -4.85 18.85 9.55
C ALA A 37 -5.29 18.83 8.07
N ALA A 38 -4.39 19.19 7.14
CA ALA A 38 -4.63 18.97 5.72
C ALA A 38 -4.73 17.50 5.37
N ARG A 39 -3.84 16.66 5.89
CA ARG A 39 -3.83 15.23 5.55
C ARG A 39 -5.04 14.48 6.09
N ILE A 40 -5.56 14.86 7.26
CA ILE A 40 -6.79 14.27 7.82
C ILE A 40 -7.99 14.50 6.90
N ARG A 41 -8.05 15.59 6.13
CA ARG A 41 -9.15 15.82 5.18
C ARG A 41 -9.19 14.80 4.03
N ASP A 42 -8.05 14.17 3.74
CA ASP A 42 -7.93 13.13 2.71
C ASP A 42 -8.14 11.71 3.27
N MET A 43 -8.40 11.57 4.58
CA MET A 43 -8.62 10.30 5.28
C MET A 43 -10.12 9.98 5.41
N PRO A 44 -10.50 8.75 5.82
CA PRO A 44 -11.92 8.39 5.95
C PRO A 44 -12.70 9.35 6.86
N ALA A 45 -13.99 9.50 6.58
CA ALA A 45 -14.85 10.39 7.35
C ALA A 45 -14.84 10.05 8.84
N GLY A 46 -14.82 11.08 9.70
CA GLY A 46 -14.70 10.91 11.14
C GLY A 46 -13.26 10.70 11.64
N SER A 47 -12.26 10.76 10.76
CA SER A 47 -10.85 10.78 11.19
C SER A 47 -10.57 11.98 12.09
N GLU A 48 -9.95 11.72 13.25
CA GLU A 48 -9.68 12.70 14.28
C GLU A 48 -8.18 12.80 14.56
N ARG A 49 -7.70 14.03 14.76
CA ARG A 49 -6.32 14.26 15.21
C ARG A 49 -6.17 13.74 16.63
N VAL A 50 -5.08 13.01 16.87
CA VAL A 50 -4.69 12.58 18.20
C VAL A 50 -3.39 13.27 18.62
N GLU A 51 -3.33 13.68 19.88
CA GLU A 51 -2.14 14.24 20.50
C GLU A 51 -1.90 13.53 21.82
N LEU A 52 -0.68 13.01 21.99
CA LEU A 52 -0.25 12.29 23.19
C LEU A 52 1.04 12.92 23.71
N ARG A 53 1.07 13.25 25.00
CA ARG A 53 2.27 13.76 25.63
C ARG A 53 3.14 12.60 26.09
N SER A 54 4.38 12.57 25.62
CA SER A 54 5.39 11.61 26.06
C SER A 54 6.00 12.00 27.41
N ASP A 55 6.80 11.11 27.97
CA ASP A 55 7.39 11.23 29.31
C ASP A 55 8.34 12.41 29.48
N ASP A 56 9.05 12.79 28.41
CA ASP A 56 9.93 13.96 28.35
C ASP A 56 9.19 15.27 28.04
N GLY A 57 7.85 15.22 27.91
CA GLY A 57 7.01 16.36 27.56
C GLY A 57 6.83 16.61 26.06
N SER A 58 7.52 15.86 25.19
CA SER A 58 7.33 15.91 23.73
C SER A 58 5.91 15.52 23.35
N MET A 59 5.35 16.17 22.32
CA MET A 59 4.00 15.88 21.84
C MET A 59 4.06 14.94 20.63
N LEU A 60 3.58 13.71 20.80
CA LEU A 60 3.32 12.78 19.72
C LEU A 60 1.99 13.12 19.05
N ARG A 61 1.94 13.07 17.71
CA ARG A 61 0.76 13.42 16.92
C ARG A 61 0.44 12.33 15.92
N GLY A 62 -0.84 12.17 15.65
CA GLY A 62 -1.34 11.14 14.76
C GLY A 62 -2.80 11.32 14.40
N VAL A 63 -3.38 10.25 13.91
CA VAL A 63 -4.79 10.14 13.56
C VAL A 63 -5.41 8.90 14.18
N HIS A 64 -6.64 9.06 14.65
CA HIS A 64 -7.55 7.96 14.93
C HIS A 64 -8.64 7.95 13.85
N VAL A 65 -8.79 6.84 13.15
CA VAL A 65 -9.80 6.62 12.13
C VAL A 65 -10.82 5.62 12.68
N PRO A 66 -12.04 6.06 13.01
CA PRO A 66 -13.05 5.16 13.55
C PRO A 66 -13.61 4.22 12.46
N ALA A 67 -14.10 3.05 12.87
CA ALA A 67 -14.79 2.11 11.99
C ALA A 67 -16.18 1.68 12.52
N GLY A 68 -16.73 2.46 13.45
CA GLY A 68 -18.04 2.24 14.07
C GLY A 68 -17.96 1.79 15.54
N PRO A 69 -19.10 1.80 16.26
CA PRO A 69 -19.15 1.43 17.67
C PRO A 69 -18.66 0.01 17.92
N GLY A 70 -17.73 -0.15 18.87
CA GLY A 70 -17.23 -1.47 19.26
C GLY A 70 -16.32 -2.16 18.24
N ALA A 71 -15.89 -1.46 17.17
CA ALA A 71 -14.91 -1.99 16.23
C ALA A 71 -13.60 -2.37 16.96
N PRO A 72 -12.89 -3.43 16.54
CA PRO A 72 -11.50 -3.63 16.92
C PRO A 72 -10.63 -2.48 16.37
N LEU A 73 -9.44 -2.30 16.95
CA LEU A 73 -8.52 -1.22 16.61
C LEU A 73 -7.17 -1.78 16.14
N CYS A 74 -6.78 -1.41 14.93
CA CYS A 74 -5.46 -1.63 14.37
C CYS A 74 -4.51 -0.49 14.79
N VAL A 75 -3.49 -0.82 15.57
CA VAL A 75 -2.43 0.10 15.96
C VAL A 75 -1.28 -0.01 14.96
N HIS A 76 -0.99 1.08 14.26
CA HIS A 76 0.06 1.13 13.25
C HIS A 76 1.39 1.54 13.89
N LEU A 77 2.35 0.61 13.94
CA LEU A 77 3.73 0.85 14.35
C LEU A 77 4.58 1.07 13.10
N LEU A 78 4.88 2.33 12.83
CA LEU A 78 5.40 2.80 11.54
C LEU A 78 6.87 2.41 11.28
N GLY A 79 7.27 2.47 10.01
CA GLY A 79 8.66 2.29 9.60
C GLY A 79 9.55 3.48 9.95
N SER A 80 10.87 3.30 9.88
CA SER A 80 11.82 4.32 10.30
C SER A 80 11.80 5.58 9.44
N SER A 81 11.30 5.53 8.20
CA SER A 81 11.19 6.66 7.28
C SER A 81 9.75 6.95 6.88
N ASP A 82 8.81 6.67 7.79
CA ASP A 82 7.39 6.76 7.55
C ASP A 82 6.74 7.79 8.49
N THR A 83 5.61 8.35 8.07
CA THR A 83 4.78 9.27 8.84
C THR A 83 3.33 9.13 8.42
N VAL A 84 2.42 9.31 9.38
CA VAL A 84 0.98 9.43 9.15
C VAL A 84 0.63 10.53 8.15
N ALA A 85 1.47 11.55 8.03
CA ALA A 85 1.26 12.72 7.20
C ALA A 85 2.01 12.67 5.85
N SER A 86 2.43 11.47 5.43
CA SER A 86 3.12 11.24 4.15
C SER A 86 2.28 11.71 2.96
N GLU A 87 2.87 12.55 2.11
CA GLU A 87 2.25 13.02 0.86
C GLU A 87 2.59 12.12 -0.33
N LEU A 88 3.83 11.65 -0.42
CA LEU A 88 4.30 10.79 -1.51
C LEU A 88 3.69 9.39 -1.44
N PHE A 89 3.55 8.86 -0.23
CA PHE A 89 3.00 7.52 0.03
C PHE A 89 1.92 7.59 1.11
N PRO A 90 0.75 8.17 0.80
CA PRO A 90 -0.29 8.45 1.76
C PRO A 90 -0.97 7.16 2.24
N HIS A 91 -1.35 7.14 3.51
CA HIS A 91 -2.01 5.98 4.15
C HIS A 91 -3.53 5.94 3.95
N ARG A 92 -4.13 6.94 3.27
CA ARG A 92 -5.59 7.06 3.13
C ARG A 92 -6.26 5.80 2.59
N THR A 93 -5.63 5.12 1.63
CA THR A 93 -6.16 3.90 1.02
C THR A 93 -6.18 2.78 2.03
N LEU A 94 -5.05 2.48 2.69
CA LEU A 94 -4.98 1.53 3.80
C LEU A 94 -6.04 1.80 4.88
N LEU A 95 -6.14 3.06 5.33
CA LEU A 95 -7.07 3.46 6.39
C LEU A 95 -8.53 3.28 5.95
N ALA A 96 -8.86 3.61 4.71
CA ALA A 96 -10.19 3.38 4.13
C ALA A 96 -10.51 1.89 4.03
N GLN A 97 -9.55 1.08 3.59
CA GLN A 97 -9.71 -0.38 3.48
C GLN A 97 -9.98 -1.02 4.85
N LEU A 98 -9.25 -0.63 5.89
CA LEU A 98 -9.49 -1.12 7.25
C LEU A 98 -10.85 -0.65 7.79
N CYS A 99 -11.23 0.61 7.54
CA CYS A 99 -12.55 1.13 7.92
C CYS A 99 -13.69 0.36 7.23
N ASP A 100 -13.52 0.06 5.93
CA ASP A 100 -14.43 -0.78 5.14
C ASP A 100 -14.54 -2.19 5.76
N LEU A 101 -13.45 -2.75 6.27
CA LEU A 101 -13.46 -4.01 7.02
C LEU A 101 -14.02 -3.88 8.45
N GLY A 102 -14.46 -2.71 8.90
CA GLY A 102 -14.96 -2.53 10.27
C GLY A 102 -13.85 -2.58 11.33
N VAL A 103 -12.62 -2.22 10.94
CA VAL A 103 -11.45 -2.14 11.81
C VAL A 103 -11.02 -0.67 11.93
N ALA A 104 -11.07 -0.12 13.13
CA ALA A 104 -10.60 1.23 13.40
C ALA A 104 -9.07 1.27 13.28
N SER A 105 -8.48 2.44 13.05
CA SER A 105 -7.03 2.60 12.98
C SER A 105 -6.52 3.69 13.93
N LEU A 106 -5.42 3.42 14.62
CA LEU A 106 -4.64 4.42 15.34
C LEU A 106 -3.23 4.46 14.73
N MET A 107 -2.85 5.61 14.18
CA MET A 107 -1.55 5.81 13.56
C MET A 107 -0.93 7.09 14.10
N VAL A 108 0.18 6.96 14.82
CA VAL A 108 0.85 8.06 15.52
C VAL A 108 2.32 8.05 15.13
N ASP A 109 2.84 9.23 14.82
CA ASP A 109 4.26 9.40 14.50
C ASP A 109 5.11 9.27 15.77
N TYR A 110 6.26 8.59 15.67
CA TYR A 110 7.25 8.57 16.73
C TYR A 110 7.84 9.96 16.98
N ARG A 111 8.45 10.16 18.16
CA ARG A 111 9.10 11.42 18.55
C ARG A 111 10.13 11.86 17.52
N GLY A 112 10.09 13.16 17.18
CA GLY A 112 10.96 13.76 16.17
C GLY A 112 10.73 13.30 14.73
N VAL A 113 9.61 12.62 14.44
CA VAL A 113 9.21 12.17 13.11
C VAL A 113 7.93 12.87 12.67
N GLY A 114 7.87 13.31 11.40
CA GLY A 114 6.64 13.77 10.77
C GLY A 114 5.93 14.90 11.52
N ALA A 115 4.72 14.64 12.01
CA ALA A 115 3.92 15.61 12.76
C ALA A 115 4.24 15.66 14.27
N SER A 116 4.99 14.69 14.78
CA SER A 116 5.38 14.61 16.20
C SER A 116 6.55 15.52 16.52
N GLY A 117 6.48 16.19 17.67
CA GLY A 117 7.59 17.01 18.17
C GLY A 117 8.69 16.20 18.83
N GLY A 118 9.68 16.90 19.37
CA GLY A 118 10.82 16.31 20.09
C GLY A 118 12.00 15.95 19.18
N GLU A 119 13.01 15.31 19.77
CA GLU A 119 14.19 14.85 19.05
C GLU A 119 14.01 13.39 18.60
N ARG A 120 14.48 13.10 17.40
CA ARG A 120 14.42 11.75 16.84
C ARG A 120 15.55 10.90 17.40
N HIS A 121 15.21 9.85 18.13
CA HIS A 121 16.20 8.90 18.62
C HIS A 121 15.60 7.50 18.82
N VAL A 122 16.42 6.46 18.58
CA VAL A 122 15.98 5.07 18.69
C VAL A 122 15.58 4.69 20.12
N ASP A 123 16.25 5.26 21.13
CA ASP A 123 15.93 5.06 22.56
C ASP A 123 14.51 5.52 22.94
N HIS A 124 13.85 6.31 22.10
CA HIS A 124 12.46 6.72 22.33
C HIS A 124 11.45 5.69 21.82
N LEU A 125 11.85 4.78 20.92
CA LEU A 125 10.96 3.84 20.24
C LEU A 125 10.09 3.03 21.23
N ALA A 126 10.70 2.50 22.28
CA ALA A 126 10.02 1.71 23.31
C ALA A 126 8.93 2.52 24.01
N ARG A 127 9.28 3.75 24.42
CA ARG A 127 8.43 4.63 25.22
C ARG A 127 7.27 5.17 24.38
N ASP A 128 7.56 5.57 23.16
CA ASP A 128 6.56 6.05 22.23
C ASP A 128 5.59 4.92 21.86
N ALA A 129 6.08 3.70 21.58
CA ALA A 129 5.23 2.54 21.34
C ALA A 129 4.33 2.22 22.55
N GLN A 130 4.88 2.26 23.77
CA GLN A 130 4.11 2.07 25.00
C GLN A 130 3.01 3.12 25.14
N ALA A 131 3.31 4.39 24.87
CA ALA A 131 2.33 5.46 24.98
C ALA A 131 1.21 5.33 23.93
N ILE A 132 1.55 4.97 22.70
CA ILE A 132 0.58 4.65 21.64
C ILE A 132 -0.30 3.46 22.05
N TRP A 133 0.29 2.41 22.63
CA TRP A 133 -0.44 1.24 23.13
C TRP A 133 -1.43 1.60 24.25
N GLN A 134 -1.02 2.42 25.23
CA GLN A 134 -1.91 2.85 26.32
C GLN A 134 -3.10 3.67 25.80
N LEU A 135 -2.86 4.55 24.83
CA LEU A 135 -3.94 5.26 24.15
C LEU A 135 -4.88 4.30 23.40
N ALA A 136 -4.32 3.33 22.68
CA ALA A 136 -5.11 2.31 21.98
C ALA A 136 -5.99 1.51 22.95
N LEU A 137 -5.44 1.08 24.09
CA LEU A 137 -6.18 0.39 25.14
C LEU A 137 -7.31 1.25 25.68
N HIS A 138 -7.07 2.54 25.91
CA HIS A 138 -8.11 3.46 26.35
C HIS A 138 -9.26 3.55 25.33
N LEU A 139 -8.95 3.65 24.03
CA LEU A 139 -9.94 3.75 22.95
C LEU A 139 -10.84 2.50 22.84
N VAL A 140 -10.33 1.32 23.20
CA VAL A 140 -11.13 0.07 23.18
C VAL A 140 -11.67 -0.34 24.55
N GLY A 141 -11.53 0.50 25.59
CA GLY A 141 -12.05 0.21 26.93
C GLY A 141 -11.25 -0.84 27.72
N GLY A 142 -9.96 -1.02 27.40
CA GLY A 142 -9.05 -1.94 28.08
C GLY A 142 -9.05 -3.39 27.56
N GLU A 143 -9.82 -3.67 26.50
CA GLU A 143 -9.89 -4.99 25.86
C GLU A 143 -8.69 -5.22 24.92
N GLU A 144 -7.57 -5.76 25.44
CA GLU A 144 -6.34 -5.94 24.65
C GLU A 144 -6.53 -6.85 23.43
N ASP A 145 -7.44 -7.82 23.51
CA ASP A 145 -7.77 -8.76 22.44
C ASP A 145 -8.51 -8.11 21.26
N ARG A 146 -9.04 -6.89 21.46
CA ARG A 146 -9.60 -6.05 20.39
C ARG A 146 -8.56 -5.16 19.71
N LEU A 147 -7.30 -5.19 20.16
CA LEU A 147 -6.19 -4.49 19.52
C LEU A 147 -5.40 -5.44 18.64
N ALA A 148 -5.02 -5.03 17.43
CA ALA A 148 -3.94 -5.70 16.71
C ALA A 148 -2.84 -4.70 16.36
N LEU A 149 -1.62 -5.21 16.26
CA LEU A 149 -0.46 -4.43 15.86
C LEU A 149 -0.19 -4.66 14.38
N ARG A 150 -0.10 -3.58 13.60
CA ARG A 150 0.35 -3.61 12.21
C ARG A 150 1.67 -2.87 12.13
N CYS A 151 2.73 -3.61 11.83
CA CYS A 151 4.10 -3.21 12.09
C CYS A 151 4.90 -3.19 10.80
N THR A 152 5.48 -2.05 10.44
CA THR A 152 6.32 -1.93 9.24
C THR A 152 7.77 -1.77 9.65
N SER A 153 8.67 -2.60 9.11
CA SER A 153 10.11 -2.48 9.35
C SER A 153 10.44 -2.41 10.84
N ILE A 154 11.07 -1.32 11.31
CA ILE A 154 11.43 -1.07 12.72
C ILE A 154 10.23 -1.14 13.68
N GLY A 155 9.00 -0.93 13.20
CA GLY A 155 7.78 -1.17 13.97
C GLY A 155 7.69 -2.60 14.53
N THR A 156 8.35 -3.57 13.89
CA THR A 156 8.49 -4.95 14.40
C THR A 156 9.24 -4.98 15.73
N VAL A 157 10.30 -4.18 15.86
CA VAL A 157 11.07 -4.06 17.11
C VAL A 157 10.24 -3.38 18.18
N ALA A 158 9.46 -2.35 17.83
CA ALA A 158 8.52 -1.73 18.74
C ALA A 158 7.46 -2.72 19.26
N ALA A 159 6.91 -3.56 18.37
CA ALA A 159 5.96 -4.60 18.74
C ALA A 159 6.56 -5.62 19.69
N ALA A 160 7.78 -6.11 19.42
CA ALA A 160 8.47 -7.03 20.32
C ALA A 160 8.70 -6.43 21.71
N GLN A 161 9.04 -5.14 21.80
CA GLN A 161 9.16 -4.44 23.09
C GLN A 161 7.82 -4.34 23.83
N LEU A 162 6.70 -4.12 23.13
CA LEU A 162 5.37 -4.16 23.72
C LEU A 162 5.02 -5.56 24.25
N LEU A 163 5.30 -6.60 23.47
CA LEU A 163 5.10 -7.98 23.92
C LEU A 163 5.93 -8.27 25.19
N ALA A 164 7.21 -7.90 25.17
CA ALA A 164 8.14 -8.04 26.30
C ALA A 164 7.63 -7.30 27.56
N SER A 165 7.01 -6.12 27.40
CA SER A 165 6.41 -5.35 28.50
C SER A 165 5.06 -5.89 28.98
N GLY A 166 4.51 -6.91 28.31
CA GLY A 166 3.33 -7.66 28.75
C GLY A 166 2.08 -7.44 27.90
N ALA A 167 2.13 -6.63 26.83
CA ALA A 167 0.99 -6.42 25.94
C ALA A 167 0.54 -7.74 25.29
N ARG A 168 -0.78 -7.97 25.21
CA ARG A 168 -1.38 -9.15 24.56
C ARG A 168 -2.37 -8.75 23.45
N PRO A 169 -1.89 -8.23 22.31
CA PRO A 169 -2.76 -7.88 21.21
C PRO A 169 -3.48 -9.11 20.65
N GLY A 170 -4.71 -8.90 20.18
CA GLY A 170 -5.52 -9.81 19.37
C GLY A 170 -4.72 -10.54 18.29
N GLY A 171 -3.82 -9.85 17.59
CA GLY A 171 -2.86 -10.42 16.64
C GLY A 171 -1.82 -9.41 16.14
N LEU A 172 -0.88 -9.86 15.32
CA LEU A 172 0.17 -9.02 14.71
C LEU A 172 0.25 -9.23 13.19
N VAL A 173 0.42 -8.12 12.45
CA VAL A 173 0.77 -8.11 11.03
C VAL A 173 2.14 -7.46 10.90
N LEU A 174 3.15 -8.21 10.46
CA LEU A 174 4.53 -7.74 10.30
C LEU A 174 4.85 -7.58 8.81
N ILE A 175 5.26 -6.39 8.39
CA ILE A 175 5.51 -6.03 7.00
C ILE A 175 6.95 -5.60 6.86
N ALA A 176 7.71 -6.30 6.01
CA ALA A 176 9.16 -6.15 5.87
C ALA A 176 9.87 -6.12 7.24
N PRO A 177 9.69 -7.15 8.10
CA PRO A 177 10.20 -7.13 9.46
C PRO A 177 11.72 -7.05 9.52
N VAL A 178 12.25 -6.45 10.59
CA VAL A 178 13.69 -6.35 10.86
C VAL A 178 14.01 -6.81 12.27
N LEU A 179 15.24 -7.27 12.48
CA LEU A 179 15.73 -7.67 13.81
C LEU A 179 16.64 -6.58 14.41
N PRO A 180 16.50 -6.31 15.72
CA PRO A 180 17.12 -5.14 16.37
C PRO A 180 18.66 -5.18 16.36
N ASP A 181 19.24 -6.38 16.42
CA ASP A 181 20.70 -6.57 16.51
C ASP A 181 21.43 -6.37 15.19
N THR A 182 20.76 -6.65 14.06
CA THR A 182 21.43 -6.73 12.76
C THR A 182 20.99 -5.64 11.78
N VAL A 183 19.80 -5.05 11.98
CA VAL A 183 19.23 -4.06 11.06
C VAL A 183 20.16 -2.89 10.80
N VAL A 184 20.84 -2.36 11.82
CA VAL A 184 21.72 -1.19 11.65
C VAL A 184 22.94 -1.54 10.82
N ALA A 185 23.56 -2.69 11.08
CA ALA A 185 24.71 -3.16 10.30
C ALA A 185 24.33 -3.48 8.85
N ARG A 186 23.14 -4.05 8.63
CA ARG A 186 22.60 -4.35 7.30
C ARG A 186 22.26 -3.08 6.53
N TYR A 187 21.61 -2.12 7.17
CA TYR A 187 21.37 -0.79 6.61
C TYR A 187 22.70 -0.15 6.18
N ALA A 188 23.70 -0.13 7.07
CA ALA A 188 25.00 0.43 6.75
C ALA A 188 25.68 -0.29 5.57
N ARG A 189 25.53 -1.60 5.44
CA ARG A 189 26.03 -2.37 4.31
C ARG A 189 25.35 -2.00 2.99
N VAL A 190 24.05 -1.78 3.02
CA VAL A 190 23.25 -1.46 1.84
C VAL A 190 23.54 -0.04 1.37
N GLU A 191 23.57 0.93 2.27
CA GLU A 191 23.76 2.34 1.90
C GLU A 191 25.23 2.72 1.68
N TYR A 192 26.15 2.13 2.46
CA TYR A 192 27.58 2.53 2.45
C TYR A 192 28.52 1.42 1.94
N GLY A 193 27.97 0.36 1.33
CA GLY A 193 28.73 -0.72 0.71
C GLY A 193 29.58 -1.53 1.69
N TRP A 194 30.67 -2.13 1.20
CA TRP A 194 31.48 -3.09 1.96
C TRP A 194 32.21 -2.49 3.18
N PHE A 195 32.40 -1.17 3.23
CA PHE A 195 33.02 -0.48 4.37
C PHE A 195 32.00 -0.20 5.50
N GLY A 196 30.71 -0.12 5.16
CA GLY A 196 29.61 0.15 6.08
C GLY A 196 29.54 -0.78 7.30
N PRO A 197 29.68 -2.11 7.17
CA PRO A 197 29.65 -3.03 8.30
C PRO A 197 30.77 -2.82 9.33
N TRP A 198 31.97 -2.41 8.90
CA TRP A 198 33.09 -2.16 9.82
C TRP A 198 32.85 -0.88 10.63
N LEU A 199 32.37 0.17 9.95
CA LEU A 199 31.92 1.41 10.60
C LEU A 199 30.75 1.13 11.56
N ALA A 200 29.81 0.28 11.14
CA ALA A 200 28.65 -0.08 11.94
C ALA A 200 29.02 -0.85 13.19
N ARG A 201 29.92 -1.84 13.09
CA ARG A 201 30.36 -2.62 14.24
C ARG A 201 31.18 -1.80 15.24
N ALA A 202 31.83 -0.74 14.78
CA ALA A 202 32.62 0.16 15.63
C ALA A 202 31.79 1.26 16.31
N LEU A 203 30.66 1.68 15.71
CA LEU A 203 29.91 2.85 16.13
C LEU A 203 28.45 2.57 16.52
N PHE A 204 27.87 1.46 16.11
CA PHE A 204 26.45 1.17 16.34
C PHE A 204 26.20 0.11 17.40
N ARG A 205 25.14 0.37 18.16
CA ARG A 205 24.54 -0.54 19.13
C ARG A 205 23.25 -1.12 18.54
N PRO A 206 22.77 -2.27 19.07
CA PRO A 206 21.44 -2.77 18.76
C PRO A 206 20.37 -1.68 18.93
N VAL A 207 19.34 -1.73 18.10
CA VAL A 207 18.18 -0.81 18.17
C VAL A 207 17.47 -0.92 19.52
N ALA A 208 17.38 -2.15 20.05
CA ALA A 208 16.78 -2.46 21.33
C ALA A 208 17.35 -3.78 21.85
N ASP A 209 17.33 -3.97 23.17
CA ASP A 209 17.65 -5.23 23.82
C ASP A 209 16.37 -6.08 23.91
N VAL A 210 16.00 -6.74 22.80
CA VAL A 210 14.80 -7.58 22.69
C VAL A 210 14.99 -8.66 21.63
N ASP A 211 14.57 -9.89 21.94
CA ASP A 211 14.54 -10.99 20.96
C ASP A 211 13.15 -11.09 20.34
N VAL A 212 13.01 -10.56 19.12
CA VAL A 212 11.73 -10.57 18.38
C VAL A 212 11.16 -11.97 18.24
N VAL A 213 11.99 -12.97 17.92
CA VAL A 213 11.54 -14.34 17.67
C VAL A 213 11.06 -14.98 18.96
N ALA A 214 11.82 -14.82 20.05
CA ALA A 214 11.43 -15.32 21.36
C ALA A 214 10.13 -14.66 21.86
N GLU A 215 9.96 -13.35 21.65
CA GLU A 215 8.77 -12.63 22.08
C GLU A 215 7.51 -13.04 21.32
N LEU A 216 7.61 -13.26 20.00
CA LEU A 216 6.50 -13.82 19.20
C LEU A 216 6.14 -15.23 19.67
N ALA A 217 7.13 -16.10 19.86
CA ALA A 217 6.94 -17.47 20.33
C ALA A 217 6.33 -17.53 21.75
N ARG A 218 6.70 -16.58 22.63
CA ARG A 218 6.18 -16.45 23.99
C ARG A 218 4.74 -15.91 24.01
N ALA A 219 4.43 -14.93 23.17
CA ALA A 219 3.12 -14.31 23.11
C ALA A 219 2.04 -15.26 22.57
N ARG A 220 2.42 -16.16 21.64
CA ARG A 220 1.53 -17.16 21.00
C ARG A 220 0.25 -16.55 20.41
N ARG A 221 0.35 -15.31 19.92
CA ARG A 221 -0.75 -14.62 19.25
C ARG A 221 -0.77 -15.01 17.76
N PRO A 222 -1.91 -14.85 17.06
CA PRO A 222 -1.95 -14.91 15.60
C PRO A 222 -0.95 -13.92 14.98
N VAL A 223 -0.19 -14.37 13.99
CA VAL A 223 0.82 -13.55 13.31
C VAL A 223 0.73 -13.76 11.81
N LEU A 224 0.62 -12.65 11.07
CA LEU A 224 0.81 -12.63 9.63
C LEU A 224 2.11 -11.90 9.31
N VAL A 225 3.02 -12.53 8.57
CA VAL A 225 4.26 -11.90 8.10
C VAL A 225 4.22 -11.74 6.60
N SER A 226 4.56 -10.55 6.11
CA SER A 226 4.83 -10.26 4.71
C SER A 226 6.28 -9.84 4.57
N ALA A 227 7.09 -10.66 3.93
CA ALA A 227 8.53 -10.44 3.78
C ALA A 227 9.03 -10.94 2.43
N SER A 228 10.10 -10.34 1.93
CA SER A 228 10.65 -10.65 0.61
C SER A 228 11.99 -11.33 0.71
N ASP A 229 12.25 -12.23 -0.24
CA ASP A 229 13.56 -12.87 -0.36
C ASP A 229 14.68 -11.90 -0.75
N GLU A 230 14.32 -10.81 -1.42
CA GLU A 230 15.22 -9.74 -1.86
C GLU A 230 15.47 -8.68 -0.77
N ASP A 231 14.78 -8.78 0.37
CA ASP A 231 15.00 -7.89 1.50
C ASP A 231 16.39 -8.10 2.11
N ARG A 232 17.26 -7.09 1.96
CA ARG A 232 18.64 -7.13 2.47
C ARG A 232 18.73 -6.78 3.96
N PHE A 233 17.67 -6.24 4.56
CA PHE A 233 17.60 -5.85 5.97
C PHE A 233 17.14 -7.01 6.86
N LEU A 234 16.53 -8.04 6.27
CA LEU A 234 16.27 -9.33 6.90
C LEU A 234 17.05 -10.43 6.17
N GLY A 235 18.16 -10.88 6.74
CA GLY A 235 19.03 -11.87 6.09
C GLY A 235 18.40 -13.25 6.00
N ALA A 236 18.91 -14.10 5.09
CA ALA A 236 18.39 -15.45 4.85
C ALA A 236 18.21 -16.28 6.14
N GLY A 237 19.23 -16.40 6.98
CA GLY A 237 19.12 -17.16 8.24
C GLY A 237 18.15 -16.52 9.27
N GLU A 238 18.03 -15.19 9.29
CA GLU A 238 17.07 -14.50 10.16
C GLU A 238 15.63 -14.69 9.68
N ARG A 239 15.45 -14.70 8.36
CA ARG A 239 14.18 -14.96 7.69
C ARG A 239 13.71 -16.38 7.93
N GLU A 240 14.62 -17.37 7.81
CA GLU A 240 14.35 -18.77 8.15
C GLU A 240 13.94 -18.90 9.61
N LEU A 241 14.70 -18.33 10.54
CA LEU A 241 14.36 -18.34 11.98
C LEU A 241 12.99 -17.71 12.26
N LEU A 242 12.68 -16.58 11.64
CA LEU A 242 11.39 -15.92 11.79
C LEU A 242 10.26 -16.76 11.16
N ARG A 243 10.49 -17.36 9.99
CA ARG A 243 9.52 -18.23 9.31
C ARG A 243 9.22 -19.47 10.14
N ASP A 244 10.24 -20.16 10.64
CA ASP A 244 10.08 -21.32 11.52
C ASP A 244 9.27 -20.98 12.77
N CYS A 245 9.53 -19.80 13.36
CA CYS A 245 8.75 -19.29 14.47
C CYS A 245 7.28 -19.07 14.09
N VAL A 246 7.03 -18.38 12.97
CA VAL A 246 5.67 -18.12 12.48
C VAL A 246 4.95 -19.44 12.21
N ASP A 247 5.55 -20.39 11.51
CA ASP A 247 4.94 -21.68 11.19
C ASP A 247 4.62 -22.51 12.46
N ALA A 248 5.36 -22.31 13.54
CA ALA A 248 5.09 -22.94 14.83
C ALA A 248 3.96 -22.28 15.64
N LEU A 249 3.46 -21.10 15.23
CA LEU A 249 2.38 -20.40 15.92
C LEU A 249 1.01 -20.96 15.53
N PRO A 250 0.03 -21.03 16.46
CA PRO A 250 -1.29 -21.62 16.21
C PRO A 250 -2.09 -21.01 15.04
N GLN A 251 -1.75 -19.78 14.63
CA GLN A 251 -2.33 -19.06 13.50
C GLN A 251 -1.26 -18.21 12.81
N GLY A 252 -0.06 -18.75 12.67
CA GLY A 252 1.01 -18.12 11.91
C GLY A 252 0.79 -18.26 10.41
N ARG A 253 1.03 -17.18 9.66
CA ARG A 253 0.99 -17.17 8.20
C ARG A 253 2.14 -16.36 7.65
N TRP A 254 2.76 -16.88 6.59
CA TRP A 254 3.79 -16.19 5.83
C TRP A 254 3.29 -15.85 4.44
N LEU A 255 3.53 -14.62 4.00
CA LEU A 255 3.28 -14.11 2.66
C LEU A 255 4.62 -13.71 2.04
N GLU A 256 4.87 -14.22 0.84
CA GLU A 256 6.00 -13.75 0.05
C GLU A 256 5.66 -12.37 -0.51
N ALA A 257 6.38 -11.35 -0.03
CA ALA A 257 6.40 -10.04 -0.65
C ALA A 257 7.42 -10.05 -1.79
N GLU A 258 7.21 -9.20 -2.78
CA GLU A 258 8.19 -9.01 -3.86
C GLU A 258 9.20 -7.94 -3.44
N GLY A 259 10.41 -8.00 -3.99
CA GLY A 259 11.35 -6.88 -3.96
C GLY A 259 12.02 -6.52 -2.62
N GLY A 260 13.09 -5.73 -2.64
CA GLY A 260 13.87 -5.33 -1.47
C GLY A 260 13.12 -4.49 -0.44
N HIS A 261 13.76 -4.26 0.72
CA HIS A 261 13.15 -3.77 1.96
C HIS A 261 12.09 -2.67 1.80
N TYR A 262 12.46 -1.55 1.18
CA TYR A 262 11.56 -0.40 1.04
C TYR A 262 10.34 -0.72 0.16
N PHE A 263 10.50 -1.58 -0.84
CA PHE A 263 9.44 -2.00 -1.72
C PHE A 263 8.48 -2.97 -1.02
N ALA A 264 9.02 -3.93 -0.27
CA ALA A 264 8.23 -4.80 0.60
C ALA A 264 7.44 -3.99 1.65
N ALA A 265 8.05 -2.94 2.23
CA ALA A 265 7.38 -2.05 3.17
C ALA A 265 6.23 -1.26 2.51
N LEU A 266 6.41 -0.77 1.27
CA LEU A 266 5.39 -0.02 0.54
C LEU A 266 4.19 -0.88 0.11
N GLN A 267 4.38 -2.17 -0.12
CA GLN A 267 3.26 -3.11 -0.34
C GLN A 267 2.31 -3.15 0.87
N GLY A 268 2.77 -2.77 2.06
CA GLY A 268 1.95 -2.54 3.25
C GLY A 268 1.00 -1.35 3.17
N ARG A 269 0.95 -0.58 2.07
CA ARG A 269 0.03 0.56 1.89
C ARG A 269 -1.39 0.18 1.45
N GLY A 270 -1.66 -1.11 1.32
CA GLY A 270 -3.00 -1.66 1.20
C GLY A 270 -3.18 -2.89 2.11
N VAL A 271 -4.39 -3.45 2.07
CA VAL A 271 -4.77 -4.67 2.80
C VAL A 271 -4.94 -5.81 1.78
N PRO A 272 -3.93 -6.70 1.60
CA PRO A 272 -4.05 -7.82 0.69
C PRO A 272 -5.08 -8.85 1.18
N PRO A 273 -5.59 -9.75 0.30
CA PRO A 273 -6.63 -10.72 0.66
C PRO A 273 -6.29 -11.58 1.90
N ALA A 274 -5.02 -11.99 2.04
CA ALA A 274 -4.58 -12.75 3.19
C ALA A 274 -4.60 -11.95 4.51
N GLU A 275 -4.44 -10.62 4.45
CA GLU A 275 -4.58 -9.73 5.60
C GLU A 275 -6.07 -9.52 5.92
N VAL A 276 -6.95 -9.39 4.93
CA VAL A 276 -8.41 -9.39 5.13
C VAL A 276 -8.85 -10.64 5.91
N ASP A 277 -8.40 -11.81 5.45
CA ASP A 277 -8.62 -13.10 6.10
C ASP A 277 -8.15 -13.12 7.56
N PHE A 278 -6.99 -12.51 7.82
CA PHE A 278 -6.43 -12.38 9.16
C PHE A 278 -7.35 -11.53 10.05
N TRP A 279 -7.78 -10.35 9.59
CA TRP A 279 -8.69 -9.47 10.35
C TRP A 279 -10.00 -10.17 10.71
N LEU A 280 -10.60 -10.86 9.74
CA LEU A 280 -11.87 -11.58 9.93
C LEU A 280 -11.77 -12.70 10.98
N ARG A 281 -10.65 -13.44 10.99
CA ARG A 281 -10.47 -14.61 11.87
C ARG A 281 -9.95 -14.27 13.27
N THR A 282 -9.19 -13.19 13.42
CA THR A 282 -8.44 -12.92 14.66
C THR A 282 -9.17 -11.96 15.59
N LEU A 283 -9.52 -10.78 15.10
CA LEU A 283 -10.16 -9.73 15.89
C LEU A 283 -11.69 -9.78 15.79
N GLY A 284 -12.20 -10.35 14.70
CA GLY A 284 -13.60 -10.25 14.32
C GLY A 284 -13.92 -8.83 13.85
N THR A 285 -14.50 -8.72 12.67
CA THR A 285 -14.94 -7.42 12.14
C THR A 285 -16.36 -7.14 12.60
N ARG A 286 -16.63 -5.95 13.16
CA ARG A 286 -17.99 -5.53 13.48
C ARG A 286 -18.45 -4.52 12.45
N VAL A 287 -19.29 -4.98 11.54
CA VAL A 287 -19.89 -4.16 10.49
C VAL A 287 -21.40 -4.21 10.65
N ASP A 288 -22.02 -3.04 10.79
CA ASP A 288 -23.47 -2.92 10.68
C ASP A 288 -23.85 -2.90 9.19
N SER A 289 -23.98 -4.09 8.60
CA SER A 289 -24.30 -4.22 7.18
C SER A 289 -25.65 -3.61 6.84
N ALA A 290 -26.64 -3.70 7.73
CA ALA A 290 -27.96 -3.12 7.52
C ALA A 290 -27.89 -1.59 7.40
N GLN A 291 -27.17 -0.96 8.34
CA GLN A 291 -26.94 0.48 8.31
C GLN A 291 -26.17 0.89 7.04
N ARG A 292 -25.14 0.15 6.63
CA ARG A 292 -24.38 0.46 5.40
C ARG A 292 -25.23 0.34 4.14
N ILE A 293 -26.06 -0.71 4.05
CA ILE A 293 -27.00 -0.92 2.95
C ILE A 293 -27.98 0.26 2.86
N GLU A 294 -28.55 0.69 3.99
CA GLU A 294 -29.44 1.85 4.05
C GLU A 294 -28.72 3.15 3.64
N GLN A 295 -27.52 3.38 4.17
CA GLN A 295 -26.69 4.54 3.82
C GLN A 295 -26.41 4.58 2.32
N TRP A 296 -25.97 3.49 1.71
CA TRP A 296 -25.77 3.43 0.26
C TRP A 296 -27.06 3.66 -0.50
N ARG A 297 -28.17 3.02 -0.11
CA ARG A 297 -29.46 3.19 -0.79
C ARG A 297 -29.93 4.64 -0.77
N SER A 298 -29.71 5.36 0.33
CA SER A 298 -30.07 6.78 0.50
C SER A 298 -29.23 7.73 -0.38
N ARG A 299 -28.01 7.32 -0.74
CA ARG A 299 -27.08 8.10 -1.57
C ARG A 299 -27.27 7.84 -3.07
N LEU A 300 -27.96 6.76 -3.42
CA LEU A 300 -28.28 6.42 -4.80
C LEU A 300 -29.56 7.12 -5.25
N GLY A 301 -29.46 7.82 -6.39
CA GLY A 301 -30.63 8.34 -7.09
C GLY A 301 -31.50 7.22 -7.68
N GLU A 302 -32.73 7.56 -8.07
CA GLU A 302 -33.70 6.57 -8.53
C GLU A 302 -33.28 5.87 -9.84
N ASP A 303 -32.64 6.58 -10.77
CA ASP A 303 -32.07 5.98 -11.99
C ASP A 303 -31.01 4.91 -11.65
N ALA A 304 -30.11 5.22 -10.70
CA ALA A 304 -29.08 4.28 -10.29
C ALA A 304 -29.67 3.01 -9.66
N TRP A 305 -30.69 3.19 -8.83
CA TRP A 305 -31.39 2.06 -8.21
C TRP A 305 -32.12 1.21 -9.24
N GLN A 306 -32.84 1.82 -10.19
CA GLN A 306 -33.54 1.10 -11.26
C GLN A 306 -32.57 0.26 -12.10
N ARG A 307 -31.38 0.79 -12.44
CA ARG A 307 -30.36 0.02 -13.17
C ARG A 307 -29.84 -1.17 -12.36
N ILE A 308 -29.63 -1.00 -11.06
CA ILE A 308 -29.25 -2.10 -10.15
C ILE A 308 -30.35 -3.17 -10.12
N GLU A 309 -31.62 -2.79 -10.03
CA GLU A 309 -32.74 -3.73 -9.99
C GLU A 309 -32.94 -4.49 -11.30
N GLN A 310 -32.66 -3.83 -12.44
CA GLN A 310 -32.74 -4.44 -13.77
C GLN A 310 -31.54 -5.35 -14.08
N ALA A 311 -30.39 -5.12 -13.45
CA ALA A 311 -29.22 -5.97 -13.65
C ALA A 311 -29.45 -7.37 -13.04
N PRO A 312 -29.13 -8.47 -13.76
CA PRO A 312 -29.28 -9.82 -13.23
C PRO A 312 -28.52 -10.00 -11.92
N GLY A 313 -29.20 -10.32 -10.82
CA GLY A 313 -28.58 -10.44 -9.47
C GLY A 313 -28.10 -9.12 -8.85
N GLY A 314 -28.51 -7.97 -9.40
CA GLY A 314 -27.98 -6.66 -8.98
C GLY A 314 -28.31 -6.28 -7.54
N ARG A 315 -29.49 -6.62 -7.02
CA ARG A 315 -29.84 -6.37 -5.60
C ARG A 315 -28.94 -7.15 -4.62
N GLU A 316 -28.71 -8.44 -4.88
CA GLU A 316 -27.81 -9.26 -4.05
C GLU A 316 -26.37 -8.74 -4.08
N ARG A 317 -25.89 -8.35 -5.28
CA ARG A 317 -24.56 -7.72 -5.41
C ARG A 317 -24.49 -6.37 -4.72
N PHE A 318 -25.54 -5.56 -4.78
CA PHE A 318 -25.63 -4.30 -4.08
C PHE A 318 -25.48 -4.51 -2.57
N GLU A 319 -26.26 -5.42 -1.98
CA GLU A 319 -26.21 -5.71 -0.55
C GLU A 319 -24.84 -6.24 -0.12
N ALA A 320 -24.28 -7.18 -0.90
CA ALA A 320 -22.97 -7.75 -0.64
C ALA A 320 -21.84 -6.72 -0.73
N LEU A 321 -21.84 -5.86 -1.75
CA LEU A 321 -20.83 -4.82 -1.91
C LEU A 321 -20.99 -3.71 -0.86
N ALA A 322 -22.23 -3.30 -0.55
CA ALA A 322 -22.53 -2.30 0.47
C ALA A 322 -22.11 -2.77 1.86
N ALA A 323 -22.23 -4.07 2.15
CA ALA A 323 -21.73 -4.64 3.39
C ALA A 323 -20.20 -4.53 3.50
N GLN A 324 -19.47 -4.63 2.39
CA GLN A 324 -18.00 -4.65 2.40
C GLN A 324 -17.34 -3.29 2.13
N LYS A 325 -18.09 -2.27 1.72
CA LYS A 325 -17.57 -0.93 1.42
C LYS A 325 -18.38 0.13 2.16
N ALA A 326 -17.75 0.91 3.02
CA ALA A 326 -18.42 1.88 3.88
C ALA A 326 -18.71 3.21 3.16
N SER A 327 -17.88 3.61 2.21
CA SER A 327 -18.02 4.90 1.52
C SER A 327 -17.37 4.91 0.13
N GLY A 328 -17.58 5.97 -0.65
CA GLY A 328 -17.10 6.10 -2.04
C GLY A 328 -18.05 6.91 -2.92
N ASP A 329 -17.75 7.08 -4.20
CA ASP A 329 -18.63 7.76 -5.18
C ASP A 329 -19.85 6.86 -5.50
N PRO A 330 -21.10 7.33 -5.27
CA PRO A 330 -22.31 6.55 -5.56
C PRO A 330 -22.47 6.12 -7.02
N ARG A 331 -21.95 6.90 -7.99
CA ARG A 331 -22.01 6.57 -9.42
C ARG A 331 -21.11 5.38 -9.73
N LEU A 332 -19.86 5.43 -9.26
CA LEU A 332 -18.91 4.32 -9.43
C LEU A 332 -19.39 3.06 -8.71
N PHE A 333 -19.92 3.23 -7.50
CA PHE A 333 -20.49 2.11 -6.74
C PHE A 333 -21.62 1.43 -7.51
N ALA A 334 -22.62 2.19 -7.99
CA ALA A 334 -23.72 1.64 -8.79
C ALA A 334 -23.23 1.01 -10.09
N ALA A 335 -22.30 1.65 -10.79
CA ALA A 335 -21.71 1.11 -12.01
C ALA A 335 -21.00 -0.23 -11.76
N ALA A 336 -20.27 -0.36 -10.65
CA ALA A 336 -19.60 -1.59 -10.28
C ALA A 336 -20.60 -2.72 -9.96
N VAL A 337 -21.66 -2.42 -9.20
CA VAL A 337 -22.75 -3.37 -8.90
C VAL A 337 -23.42 -3.88 -10.19
N VAL A 338 -23.67 -2.98 -11.14
CA VAL A 338 -24.32 -3.31 -12.40
C VAL A 338 -23.40 -4.15 -13.29
N SER A 339 -22.13 -3.78 -13.40
CA SER A 339 -21.25 -4.24 -14.48
C SER A 339 -20.30 -5.37 -14.07
N ILE A 340 -20.05 -5.58 -12.78
CA ILE A 340 -19.03 -6.51 -12.28
C ILE A 340 -19.71 -7.58 -11.42
N PRO A 341 -19.79 -8.84 -11.89
CA PRO A 341 -20.45 -9.91 -11.15
C PRO A 341 -19.74 -10.29 -9.84
N ASP A 342 -18.42 -10.19 -9.80
CA ASP A 342 -17.60 -10.52 -8.64
C ASP A 342 -17.50 -9.32 -7.68
N VAL A 343 -18.10 -9.48 -6.49
CA VAL A 343 -18.16 -8.44 -5.45
C VAL A 343 -16.77 -8.08 -4.91
N GLU A 344 -15.88 -9.06 -4.76
CA GLU A 344 -14.52 -8.83 -4.27
C GLU A 344 -13.74 -8.02 -5.30
N LEU A 345 -13.86 -8.40 -6.57
CA LEU A 345 -13.24 -7.67 -7.66
C LEU A 345 -13.78 -6.25 -7.80
N ALA A 346 -15.10 -6.07 -7.68
CA ALA A 346 -15.74 -4.76 -7.68
C ALA A 346 -15.22 -3.88 -6.55
N ARG A 347 -15.11 -4.43 -5.33
CA ARG A 347 -14.59 -3.71 -4.17
C ARG A 347 -13.14 -3.26 -4.37
N ARG A 348 -12.27 -4.18 -4.82
CA ARG A 348 -10.86 -3.88 -5.09
C ARG A 348 -10.68 -2.85 -6.21
N LEU A 349 -11.46 -2.95 -7.29
CA LEU A 349 -11.49 -1.93 -8.35
C LEU A 349 -11.81 -0.54 -7.77
N LEU A 350 -12.86 -0.44 -6.95
CA LEU A 350 -13.26 0.85 -6.37
C LEU A 350 -12.14 1.43 -5.49
N TRP A 351 -11.46 0.61 -4.69
CA TRP A 351 -10.30 1.06 -3.90
C TRP A 351 -9.17 1.60 -4.77
N VAL A 352 -8.87 0.94 -5.88
CA VAL A 352 -7.84 1.37 -6.83
C VAL A 352 -8.21 2.70 -7.47
N LEU A 353 -9.46 2.87 -7.91
CA LEU A 353 -9.94 4.10 -8.54
C LEU A 353 -9.91 5.29 -7.56
N GLU A 354 -10.33 5.07 -6.31
CA GLU A 354 -10.29 6.08 -5.25
C GLU A 354 -8.86 6.42 -4.80
N GLY A 355 -7.96 5.44 -4.86
CA GLY A 355 -6.55 5.58 -4.51
C GLY A 355 -5.73 6.35 -5.54
N ALA A 356 -6.19 6.46 -6.79
CA ALA A 356 -5.45 6.99 -7.93
C ALA A 356 -5.93 8.40 -8.36
N PRO A 357 -5.23 9.49 -7.99
CA PRO A 357 -5.67 10.87 -8.27
C PRO A 357 -5.78 11.22 -9.76
N VAL A 358 -5.11 10.46 -10.63
CA VAL A 358 -5.25 10.58 -12.08
C VAL A 358 -6.61 10.06 -12.54
N MET A 359 -7.00 8.86 -12.07
CA MET A 359 -8.27 8.24 -12.45
C MET A 359 -9.44 9.11 -12.00
N SER A 360 -9.30 9.74 -10.83
CA SER A 360 -10.33 10.61 -10.27
C SER A 360 -10.71 11.77 -11.16
N ARG A 361 -9.78 12.29 -11.97
CA ARG A 361 -10.10 13.33 -12.95
C ARG A 361 -10.94 12.81 -14.11
N TRP A 362 -10.73 11.57 -14.55
CA TRP A 362 -11.43 11.02 -15.72
C TRP A 362 -12.84 10.56 -15.36
N TYR A 363 -13.02 9.79 -14.29
CA TYR A 363 -14.36 9.35 -13.92
C TYR A 363 -15.21 10.46 -13.31
N ALA A 364 -14.61 11.53 -12.75
CA ALA A 364 -15.38 12.68 -12.28
C ALA A 364 -16.25 13.32 -13.39
N ARG A 365 -15.84 13.16 -14.66
CA ARG A 365 -16.52 13.68 -15.85
C ARG A 365 -17.63 12.77 -16.36
N LEU A 366 -17.67 11.52 -15.91
CA LEU A 366 -18.66 10.55 -16.36
C LEU A 366 -19.92 10.62 -15.52
N ASP A 367 -21.07 10.50 -16.17
CA ASP A 367 -22.31 10.19 -15.47
C ASP A 367 -22.38 8.69 -15.14
N LEU A 368 -23.51 8.23 -14.62
CA LEU A 368 -23.67 6.80 -14.30
C LEU A 368 -23.59 5.91 -15.55
N ALA A 369 -24.18 6.33 -16.67
CA ALA A 369 -24.16 5.55 -17.91
C ALA A 369 -22.73 5.41 -18.43
N GLY A 370 -21.98 6.51 -18.46
CA GLY A 370 -20.56 6.50 -18.82
C GLY A 370 -19.72 5.61 -17.89
N CYS A 371 -20.01 5.61 -16.59
CA CYS A 371 -19.33 4.70 -15.64
C CYS A 371 -19.66 3.22 -15.90
N ILE A 372 -20.94 2.90 -16.16
CA ILE A 372 -21.37 1.54 -16.51
C ILE A 372 -20.68 1.09 -17.81
N ASP A 373 -20.63 1.95 -18.81
CA ASP A 373 -19.97 1.65 -20.08
C ASP A 373 -18.46 1.47 -19.89
N ALA A 374 -17.82 2.27 -19.03
CA ALA A 374 -16.41 2.11 -18.72
C ALA A 374 -16.10 0.76 -18.05
N PHE A 375 -16.98 0.27 -17.18
CA PHE A 375 -16.81 -1.01 -16.46
C PHE A 375 -17.35 -2.22 -17.23
N SER A 376 -18.22 -2.00 -18.21
CA SER A 376 -18.71 -3.05 -19.11
C SER A 376 -17.59 -3.45 -20.05
N VAL A 377 -16.90 -4.54 -19.68
CA VAL A 377 -15.74 -5.07 -20.42
C VAL A 377 -16.12 -5.60 -21.81
N GLY A 378 -17.41 -5.76 -22.11
CA GLY A 378 -17.91 -6.33 -23.37
C GLY A 378 -17.81 -5.38 -24.58
N GLY A 379 -16.84 -5.66 -25.46
CA GLY A 379 -16.81 -5.23 -26.87
C GLY A 379 -16.04 -6.27 -27.68
N ASP A 380 -16.42 -6.50 -28.93
CA ASP A 380 -16.11 -7.72 -29.72
C ASP A 380 -14.64 -8.07 -30.00
N GLU A 381 -13.64 -7.41 -29.41
CA GLU A 381 -12.23 -7.83 -29.55
C GLU A 381 -11.40 -7.60 -28.27
N VAL A 382 -10.92 -8.73 -27.71
CA VAL A 382 -9.84 -8.93 -26.71
C VAL A 382 -10.18 -8.62 -25.24
N ASP A 383 -10.43 -9.68 -24.46
CA ASP A 383 -10.64 -9.61 -23.01
C ASP A 383 -9.37 -9.98 -22.23
N VAL A 384 -8.80 -8.99 -21.51
CA VAL A 384 -8.00 -9.24 -20.30
C VAL A 384 -8.97 -9.31 -19.12
N PRO A 385 -8.94 -10.35 -18.27
CA PRO A 385 -9.78 -10.40 -17.08
C PRO A 385 -9.50 -9.19 -16.17
N LEU A 386 -10.55 -8.46 -15.79
CA LEU A 386 -10.48 -7.29 -14.90
C LEU A 386 -9.69 -7.58 -13.60
N VAL A 387 -9.71 -8.81 -13.11
CA VAL A 387 -8.94 -9.25 -11.93
C VAL A 387 -7.42 -9.10 -12.10
N THR A 388 -6.87 -9.47 -13.26
CA THR A 388 -5.44 -9.35 -13.55
C THR A 388 -5.00 -7.89 -13.53
N TRP A 389 -5.89 -6.99 -13.96
CA TRP A 389 -5.61 -5.57 -13.93
C TRP A 389 -5.62 -4.97 -12.53
N VAL A 390 -6.65 -5.28 -11.74
CA VAL A 390 -6.77 -4.79 -10.36
C VAL A 390 -5.54 -5.19 -9.56
N GLU A 391 -5.06 -6.42 -9.72
CA GLU A 391 -3.81 -6.91 -9.11
C GLU A 391 -2.58 -6.08 -9.52
N ALA A 392 -2.44 -5.79 -10.82
CA ALA A 392 -1.30 -5.02 -11.33
C ALA A 392 -1.31 -3.54 -10.89
N LEU A 393 -2.49 -2.93 -10.74
CA LEU A 393 -2.61 -1.57 -10.23
C LEU A 393 -2.41 -1.47 -8.73
N GLU A 394 -2.94 -2.41 -7.95
CA GLU A 394 -2.64 -2.49 -6.51
C GLU A 394 -1.12 -2.53 -6.29
N ARG A 395 -0.41 -3.34 -7.09
CA ARG A 395 1.06 -3.32 -7.11
C ARG A 395 1.59 -1.95 -7.52
N THR A 396 1.18 -1.40 -8.67
CA THR A 396 1.72 -0.13 -9.20
C THR A 396 1.51 1.07 -8.26
N LEU A 397 0.39 1.13 -7.55
CA LEU A 397 0.12 2.14 -6.54
C LEU A 397 1.05 1.98 -5.32
N SER A 398 1.43 0.75 -4.98
CA SER A 398 2.44 0.47 -3.97
C SER A 398 3.89 0.66 -4.44
N THR A 399 4.17 0.68 -5.75
CA THR A 399 5.55 0.66 -6.29
C THR A 399 6.20 2.02 -6.55
N ARG A 400 5.48 3.15 -6.44
CA ARG A 400 5.90 4.45 -7.02
C ARG A 400 7.17 5.06 -6.39
N ARG A 401 8.36 4.64 -6.84
CA ARG A 401 9.64 5.33 -6.55
C ARG A 401 10.00 6.45 -7.52
N SER A 402 9.33 6.60 -8.68
CA SER A 402 9.68 7.66 -9.64
C SER A 402 9.04 8.99 -9.26
N SER A 403 9.86 10.03 -9.21
CA SER A 403 9.57 11.43 -8.83
C SER A 403 8.55 12.16 -9.71
N SER A 404 7.85 11.48 -10.61
CA SER A 404 6.72 12.02 -11.35
C SER A 404 5.84 10.88 -11.81
N PRO A 405 4.51 11.01 -11.75
CA PRO A 405 3.64 10.21 -12.59
C PRO A 405 4.11 10.43 -14.04
N PRO A 406 4.14 9.38 -14.87
CA PRO A 406 4.43 9.52 -16.29
C PRO A 406 3.56 10.64 -16.85
N ALA A 407 4.16 11.59 -17.58
CA ALA A 407 3.49 12.82 -18.01
C ALA A 407 2.12 12.55 -18.64
N VAL A 408 2.00 11.45 -19.41
CA VAL A 408 0.77 10.96 -20.06
C VAL A 408 -0.38 10.67 -19.08
N LEU A 409 -0.06 10.23 -17.87
CA LEU A 409 -1.05 9.94 -16.84
C LEU A 409 -1.56 11.22 -16.17
N GLU A 410 -0.80 12.30 -16.14
CA GLU A 410 -1.32 13.57 -15.60
C GLU A 410 -2.13 14.38 -16.62
N MET A 411 -2.07 13.98 -17.90
CA MET A 411 -2.70 14.70 -19.00
C MET A 411 -4.23 14.58 -18.92
N ASP A 412 -4.90 15.71 -19.05
CA ASP A 412 -6.33 15.73 -19.30
C ASP A 412 -6.65 15.24 -20.72
N VAL A 413 -7.94 14.93 -20.93
CA VAL A 413 -8.47 14.48 -22.22
C VAL A 413 -8.12 15.45 -23.36
N GLY A 414 -8.17 16.76 -23.12
CA GLY A 414 -7.88 17.76 -24.15
C GLY A 414 -6.43 17.71 -24.62
N THR A 415 -5.51 17.53 -23.69
CA THR A 415 -4.08 17.43 -24.01
C THR A 415 -3.78 16.11 -24.74
N LEU A 416 -4.45 15.01 -24.35
CA LEU A 416 -4.33 13.73 -25.05
C LEU A 416 -4.94 13.78 -26.45
N LYS A 417 -6.07 14.45 -26.66
CA LYS A 417 -6.65 14.68 -28.00
C LYS A 417 -5.74 15.53 -28.87
N THR A 418 -5.06 16.52 -28.28
CA THR A 418 -4.06 17.34 -28.98
C THR A 418 -2.84 16.52 -29.41
N ILE A 419 -2.33 15.66 -28.52
CA ILE A 419 -1.28 14.70 -28.87
C ILE A 419 -1.79 13.76 -29.97
N ALA A 420 -2.99 13.20 -29.81
CA ALA A 420 -3.62 12.31 -30.77
C ALA A 420 -3.76 12.97 -32.15
N ALA A 421 -4.08 14.26 -32.24
CA ALA A 421 -4.19 14.99 -33.51
C ALA A 421 -2.84 15.29 -34.20
N GLY A 422 -1.70 15.13 -33.51
CA GLY A 422 -0.37 15.35 -34.07
C GLY A 422 0.11 14.25 -35.03
N PRO A 423 1.20 14.47 -35.81
CA PRO A 423 1.80 13.45 -36.65
C PRO A 423 2.48 12.37 -35.80
N PHE A 424 1.94 11.15 -35.79
CA PHE A 424 2.56 10.01 -35.09
C PHE A 424 3.56 9.32 -36.01
N ASN A 425 4.84 9.32 -35.61
CA ASN A 425 5.79 8.31 -36.05
C ASN A 425 5.63 7.07 -35.14
N GLY A 426 5.75 5.87 -35.69
CA GLY A 426 5.33 4.59 -35.07
C GLY A 426 5.89 4.22 -33.68
N ASP A 427 6.83 4.98 -33.13
CA ASP A 427 7.32 4.84 -31.74
C ASP A 427 6.59 5.77 -30.74
N ALA A 428 5.85 6.79 -31.19
CA ALA A 428 5.17 7.77 -30.34
C ALA A 428 3.93 7.24 -29.61
N GLY A 429 3.38 6.10 -30.07
CA GLY A 429 2.29 5.40 -29.38
C GLY A 429 2.78 4.49 -28.25
N ARG A 430 4.09 4.31 -28.06
CA ARG A 430 4.61 3.36 -27.08
C ARG A 430 5.13 4.06 -25.84
N LEU A 431 4.46 3.87 -24.70
CA LEU A 431 4.99 4.32 -23.41
C LEU A 431 5.85 3.24 -22.80
N LYS A 432 7.01 3.65 -22.31
CA LYS A 432 7.98 2.79 -21.65
C LYS A 432 8.08 3.19 -20.19
N PHE A 433 7.74 2.28 -19.29
CA PHE A 433 7.94 2.43 -17.85
C PHE A 433 9.03 1.47 -17.45
N ASN A 434 10.18 2.03 -17.11
CA ASN A 434 11.18 1.26 -16.40
C ASN A 434 10.77 1.29 -14.94
N TYR A 435 10.54 0.12 -14.35
CA TYR A 435 10.35 0.00 -12.92
C TYR A 435 11.55 -0.71 -12.32
N GLU A 436 11.91 -0.29 -11.11
CA GLU A 436 12.82 -1.02 -10.26
C GLU A 436 12.08 -1.32 -8.97
N ALA A 437 11.47 -2.50 -8.95
CA ALA A 437 10.63 -2.98 -7.87
C ALA A 437 11.42 -4.01 -7.09
N GLY A 438 12.29 -3.48 -6.23
CA GLY A 438 12.97 -4.27 -5.24
C GLY A 438 14.01 -5.27 -5.74
N GLY A 439 14.69 -4.97 -6.82
CA GLY A 439 15.83 -5.77 -7.31
C GLY A 439 15.58 -6.33 -8.69
N GLU A 440 14.31 -6.40 -9.08
CA GLU A 440 13.91 -6.59 -10.47
C GLU A 440 13.85 -5.23 -11.19
N GLN A 441 14.56 -5.17 -12.32
CA GLN A 441 14.40 -4.13 -13.31
C GLN A 441 13.52 -4.69 -14.42
N GLY A 442 12.36 -4.09 -14.61
CA GLY A 442 11.42 -4.46 -15.65
C GLY A 442 11.05 -3.28 -16.51
N GLU A 443 10.57 -3.59 -17.71
CA GLU A 443 10.11 -2.60 -18.67
C GLU A 443 8.66 -2.90 -19.05
N ILE A 444 7.74 -2.06 -18.60
CA ILE A 444 6.36 -2.08 -19.08
C ILE A 444 6.31 -1.26 -20.37
N ARG A 445 5.90 -1.89 -21.46
CA ARG A 445 5.60 -1.19 -22.73
C ARG A 445 4.09 -1.14 -22.92
N ILE A 446 3.52 0.05 -22.94
CA ILE A 446 2.13 0.28 -23.31
C ILE A 446 2.09 0.70 -24.76
N ASP A 447 1.40 -0.07 -25.61
CA ASP A 447 1.07 0.37 -26.96
C ASP A 447 -0.27 1.11 -26.95
N LEU A 448 -0.20 2.43 -26.99
CA LEU A 448 -1.32 3.35 -27.11
C LEU A 448 -1.67 3.65 -28.57
N THR A 449 -1.13 2.96 -29.58
CA THR A 449 -1.41 3.33 -30.98
C THR A 449 -2.89 3.20 -31.31
N ARG A 450 -3.52 2.08 -30.90
CA ARG A 450 -4.98 1.86 -31.05
C ARG A 450 -5.77 2.82 -30.17
N ALA A 451 -5.35 3.01 -28.92
CA ALA A 451 -5.91 3.98 -28.00
C ALA A 451 -6.00 5.40 -28.58
N LEU A 452 -4.89 5.86 -29.15
CA LEU A 452 -4.75 7.20 -29.72
C LEU A 452 -5.53 7.30 -31.03
N ALA A 453 -5.68 6.20 -31.78
CA ALA A 453 -6.59 6.13 -32.93
C ALA A 453 -8.07 6.20 -32.52
N GLU A 454 -8.48 5.48 -31.48
CA GLU A 454 -9.83 5.56 -30.91
C GLU A 454 -10.11 6.97 -30.37
N LEU A 455 -9.14 7.59 -29.66
CA LEU A 455 -9.23 8.96 -29.16
C LEU A 455 -9.33 10.02 -30.25
N ARG A 456 -8.72 9.81 -31.44
CA ARG A 456 -8.92 10.69 -32.61
C ARG A 456 -10.36 10.64 -33.10
N GLY A 457 -11.01 9.48 -33.01
CA GLY A 457 -12.39 9.28 -33.40
C GLY A 457 -13.41 9.88 -32.42
N CYS A 458 -13.01 10.15 -31.17
CA CYS A 458 -13.89 10.72 -30.17
C CYS A 458 -14.27 12.17 -30.48
N THR A 459 -15.55 12.43 -30.67
CA THR A 459 -16.08 13.77 -30.94
C THR A 459 -16.20 14.63 -29.68
N ASP A 460 -16.41 14.01 -28.53
CA ASP A 460 -16.64 14.65 -27.23
C ASP A 460 -15.63 14.18 -26.17
N GLU A 461 -15.71 14.78 -24.99
CA GLU A 461 -14.79 14.52 -23.86
C GLU A 461 -15.18 13.29 -23.04
N GLU A 462 -16.48 12.95 -23.00
CA GLU A 462 -17.03 11.82 -22.25
C GLU A 462 -16.60 10.50 -22.89
N THR A 463 -16.82 10.36 -24.21
CA THR A 463 -16.39 9.19 -24.99
C THR A 463 -14.87 9.00 -24.90
N ALA A 464 -14.11 10.09 -24.93
CA ALA A 464 -12.65 10.04 -24.76
C ALA A 464 -12.23 9.62 -23.34
N ALA A 465 -12.94 10.07 -22.30
CA ALA A 465 -12.71 9.61 -20.93
C ALA A 465 -13.04 8.13 -20.75
N ILE A 466 -14.11 7.63 -21.36
CA ILE A 466 -14.47 6.20 -21.38
C ILE A 466 -13.37 5.38 -22.07
N VAL A 467 -12.90 5.80 -23.25
CA VAL A 467 -11.80 5.13 -23.97
C VAL A 467 -10.54 5.09 -23.10
N LEU A 468 -10.16 6.21 -22.47
CA LEU A 468 -9.00 6.26 -21.58
C LEU A 468 -9.16 5.36 -20.36
N LEU A 469 -10.31 5.35 -19.70
CA LEU A 469 -10.56 4.47 -18.56
C LEU A 469 -10.54 3.01 -18.96
N ARG A 470 -11.12 2.63 -20.11
CA ARG A 470 -11.07 1.26 -20.65
C ARG A 470 -9.65 0.83 -20.99
N LEU A 471 -8.87 1.70 -21.63
CA LEU A 471 -7.45 1.45 -21.88
C LEU A 471 -6.69 1.28 -20.59
N TRP A 472 -6.99 2.13 -19.62
CA TRP A 472 -6.41 2.02 -18.31
C TRP A 472 -6.71 0.68 -17.68
N LEU A 473 -7.98 0.27 -17.61
CA LEU A 473 -8.45 -1.05 -17.18
C LEU A 473 -7.77 -2.24 -17.91
N ARG A 474 -7.04 -2.00 -19.01
CA ARG A 474 -6.41 -3.04 -19.86
C ARG A 474 -4.88 -3.09 -19.80
N ILE A 475 -4.22 -2.15 -19.13
CA ILE A 475 -2.85 -1.76 -19.51
C ILE A 475 -1.67 -2.62 -18.98
N LEU A 476 -1.85 -3.63 -18.13
CA LEU A 476 -0.72 -4.34 -17.50
C LEU A 476 -0.72 -5.88 -17.70
N ASP A 477 -0.17 -6.28 -18.86
CA ASP A 477 0.76 -7.41 -19.12
C ASP A 477 0.29 -8.90 -19.11
N ARG A 478 -0.02 -9.65 -20.20
CA ARG A 478 -0.45 -9.44 -21.61
C ARG A 478 -1.00 -10.78 -22.13
N PRO A 479 -2.25 -10.89 -22.56
CA PRO A 479 -2.42 -11.36 -23.92
C PRO A 479 -3.32 -10.44 -24.73
N GLU A 480 -2.88 -10.14 -25.94
CA GLU A 480 -3.52 -9.20 -26.86
C GLU A 480 -4.58 -9.86 -27.73
N ARG A 481 -4.70 -11.19 -27.70
CA ARG A 481 -5.88 -11.91 -28.18
C ARG A 481 -5.90 -13.34 -27.65
N VAL A 482 -7.08 -13.95 -27.71
CA VAL A 482 -7.29 -15.38 -27.44
C VAL A 482 -7.78 -16.04 -28.72
N ARG A 483 -7.03 -17.02 -29.22
CA ARG A 483 -7.41 -17.82 -30.39
C ARG A 483 -7.90 -19.19 -29.94
N THR A 484 -9.11 -19.56 -30.32
CA THR A 484 -9.62 -20.93 -30.12
C THR A 484 -9.10 -21.82 -31.24
N LEU A 485 -8.37 -22.87 -30.88
CA LEU A 485 -7.89 -23.87 -31.83
C LEU A 485 -9.05 -24.78 -32.27
N PRO A 486 -8.95 -25.46 -33.44
CA PRO A 486 -9.99 -26.36 -33.94
C PRO A 486 -10.41 -27.47 -32.96
N GLU A 487 -9.52 -27.83 -32.02
CA GLU A 487 -9.74 -28.79 -30.94
C GLU A 487 -10.41 -28.20 -29.69
N GLY A 488 -10.74 -26.90 -29.69
CA GLY A 488 -11.45 -26.19 -28.61
C GLY A 488 -10.56 -25.57 -27.53
N SER A 489 -9.25 -25.78 -27.57
CA SER A 489 -8.28 -25.18 -26.65
C SER A 489 -8.07 -23.69 -26.95
N ARG A 490 -7.85 -22.87 -25.91
CA ARG A 490 -7.62 -21.41 -26.03
C ARG A 490 -6.13 -21.10 -25.95
N VAL A 491 -5.60 -20.40 -26.95
CA VAL A 491 -4.21 -19.90 -26.98
C VAL A 491 -4.22 -18.39 -26.84
N TYR A 492 -3.55 -17.91 -25.81
CA TYR A 492 -3.31 -16.50 -25.56
C TYR A 492 -2.14 -16.04 -26.45
N GLU A 493 -2.24 -14.90 -27.14
CA GLU A 493 -1.21 -14.42 -28.09
C GLU A 493 -0.85 -12.93 -27.85
N VAL A 494 0.39 -12.54 -28.14
CA VAL A 494 0.92 -11.16 -28.06
C VAL A 494 1.43 -10.70 -29.43
N TRP A 495 1.37 -9.41 -29.72
CA TRP A 495 1.86 -8.82 -30.97
C TRP A 495 3.28 -8.28 -30.76
N ASP A 496 4.25 -8.73 -31.56
CA ASP A 496 5.66 -8.32 -31.43
C ASP A 496 6.08 -7.14 -32.32
N GLY A 497 5.15 -6.61 -33.12
CA GLY A 497 5.43 -5.60 -34.14
C GLY A 497 5.59 -6.14 -35.56
N GLY A 498 5.47 -7.46 -35.77
CA GLY A 498 5.44 -8.10 -37.10
C GLY A 498 4.65 -9.41 -37.16
N ALA A 499 4.43 -10.10 -36.03
CA ALA A 499 3.66 -11.34 -35.96
C ALA A 499 2.93 -11.52 -34.61
N TRP A 500 1.91 -12.40 -34.63
CA TRP A 500 1.23 -12.87 -33.42
C TRP A 500 1.96 -14.08 -32.84
N LEU A 501 2.40 -13.98 -31.59
CA LEU A 501 3.17 -15.02 -30.90
C LEU A 501 2.37 -15.58 -29.71
N PRO A 502 2.44 -16.88 -29.41
CA PRO A 502 1.81 -17.43 -28.20
C PRO A 502 2.35 -16.75 -26.93
N TYR A 503 1.45 -16.23 -26.11
CA TYR A 503 1.74 -15.76 -24.76
C TYR A 503 2.10 -16.96 -23.89
N ARG A 504 3.39 -17.12 -23.64
CA ARG A 504 3.87 -18.00 -22.57
C ARG A 504 3.87 -17.18 -21.30
N SER A 505 2.98 -17.49 -20.35
CA SER A 505 3.23 -17.05 -18.99
C SER A 505 4.60 -17.60 -18.61
N ARG A 506 5.56 -16.71 -18.33
CA ARG A 506 6.77 -17.15 -17.64
C ARG A 506 6.28 -17.57 -16.26
N ALA A 507 6.15 -18.88 -16.04
CA ALA A 507 6.28 -19.39 -14.69
C ALA A 507 7.66 -18.92 -14.21
N PHE A 508 7.66 -17.94 -13.31
CA PHE A 508 8.87 -17.34 -12.75
C PHE A 508 9.69 -18.45 -12.09
N GLY A 509 10.88 -18.75 -12.63
CA GLY A 509 11.74 -19.81 -12.08
C GLY A 509 12.79 -20.44 -13.00
N GLN A 510 12.88 -20.10 -14.29
CA GLN A 510 14.00 -20.58 -15.11
C GLN A 510 14.66 -19.42 -15.88
N ARG A 511 15.89 -19.08 -15.43
CA ARG A 511 16.86 -18.35 -16.24
C ARG A 511 17.56 -19.35 -17.16
N ASN A 512 17.79 -18.97 -18.41
CA ASN A 512 18.95 -19.45 -19.16
C ASN A 512 20.12 -18.51 -18.86
#